data_AF-A0A5K0ZZY8-F1
#
_entry.id   AF-A0A5K0ZZY8-F1
#
_cell.length_a   1.000
_cell.length_b   1.000
_cell.length_c   1.000
_cell.angle_alpha   90.00
_cell.angle_beta   90.00
_cell.angle_gamma   90.00
#
_symmetry.space_group_name_H-M   'P 1'
#
loop_
_entity.id
_entity.type
_entity.pdbx_description
1 polymer ?
#
loop_
_entity_poly.entity_id
_entity_poly.type
_entity_poly.pdbx_seq_one_letter_code
_entity_poly.pdbx_strand_id
1 'polypeptide(L)' 'EKVEVPPTKAYITLVGAGADKTIIEWGDSADHIGKDGKPLGTFGSATVAVNSPYFCAKNITFK' A
#
# COMPACT_ATOMS: atom_id res chain seq x y z
N GLU A 1 6.28 5.51 -2.10
CA GLU A 1 5.10 6.33 -1.74
C GLU A 1 4.05 5.41 -1.13
N LYS A 2 3.28 5.90 -0.16
CA LYS A 2 2.17 5.15 0.41
C LYS A 2 0.98 5.12 -0.56
N VAL A 3 0.43 3.93 -0.82
CA VAL A 3 -0.66 3.75 -1.81
C VAL A 3 -1.92 3.22 -1.14
N GLU A 4 -3.07 3.82 -1.47
CA GLU A 4 -4.38 3.33 -1.06
C GLU A 4 -5.27 3.07 -2.28
N VAL A 5 -5.78 1.84 -2.39
CA VAL A 5 -6.82 1.47 -3.35
C VAL A 5 -8.16 1.46 -2.61
N PRO A 6 -9.02 2.48 -2.82
CA PRO A 6 -10.24 2.63 -2.05
C PRO A 6 -11.29 1.57 -2.47
N PRO A 7 -12.26 1.24 -1.60
CA PRO A 7 -13.31 0.26 -1.90
C PRO A 7 -14.16 0.56 -3.14
N THR A 8 -14.21 1.82 -3.55
CA THR A 8 -14.98 2.29 -4.70
C THR A 8 -14.29 2.04 -6.04
N LYS A 9 -13.04 1.53 -6.06
CA LYS A 9 -12.26 1.31 -7.28
C LYS A 9 -11.94 -0.16 -7.49
N ALA A 10 -12.91 -0.92 -7.99
CA ALA A 10 -12.74 -2.34 -8.34
C ALA A 10 -11.88 -2.52 -9.61
N TYR A 11 -11.37 -3.75 -9.81
CA TYR A 11 -10.67 -4.18 -11.03
C TYR A 11 -9.38 -3.41 -11.37
N ILE A 12 -8.68 -2.92 -10.34
CA ILE A 12 -7.37 -2.27 -10.52
C ILE A 12 -6.29 -3.33 -10.73
N THR A 13 -5.47 -3.14 -11.76
CA THR A 13 -4.25 -3.94 -11.99
C THR A 13 -3.03 -3.03 -11.98
N LEU A 14 -2.07 -3.32 -11.10
CA LEU A 14 -0.75 -2.70 -11.13
C LEU A 14 0.24 -3.62 -11.86
N VAL A 15 0.94 -3.08 -12.86
CA VAL A 15 1.97 -3.81 -13.62
C VAL A 15 3.28 -3.04 -13.53
N GLY A 16 4.27 -3.63 -12.86
CA GLY A 16 5.62 -3.11 -12.82
C GLY A 16 6.47 -3.62 -13.99
N ALA A 17 7.62 -2.97 -14.19
CA ALA A 17 8.61 -3.36 -15.20
C ALA A 17 9.46 -4.59 -14.79
N GLY A 18 9.27 -5.10 -13.57
CA GLY A 18 10.06 -6.17 -12.95
C GLY A 18 10.00 -6.02 -11.43
N ALA A 19 9.90 -7.13 -10.68
CA ALA A 19 9.76 -7.08 -9.22
C ALA A 19 11.01 -6.50 -8.53
N ASP A 20 12.18 -6.68 -9.13
CA ASP A 20 13.46 -6.10 -8.73
C ASP A 20 13.62 -4.63 -9.14
N LYS A 21 12.82 -4.16 -10.10
CA LYS A 21 12.92 -2.80 -10.69
C LYS A 21 11.85 -1.85 -10.19
N THR A 22 10.65 -2.38 -9.92
CA THR A 22 9.49 -1.61 -9.49
C THR A 22 9.15 -1.99 -8.06
N ILE A 23 9.50 -1.09 -7.13
CA ILE A 23 9.34 -1.31 -5.70
C ILE A 23 8.51 -0.15 -5.15
N ILE A 24 7.42 -0.47 -4.45
CA ILE A 24 6.69 0.50 -3.63
C ILE A 24 7.07 0.22 -2.19
N GLU A 25 7.71 1.20 -1.57
CA GLU A 25 8.09 1.15 -0.15
C GLU A 25 7.60 2.38 0.60
N TRP A 26 7.36 2.17 1.90
CA TRP A 26 7.02 3.20 2.86
C TRP A 26 7.55 2.85 4.25
N GLY A 27 7.93 3.87 5.02
CA GLY A 27 8.66 3.70 6.28
C GLY A 27 7.79 3.72 7.56
N ASP A 28 6.46 3.64 7.42
CA ASP A 28 5.59 3.66 8.60
C ASP A 28 5.73 2.37 9.42
N SER A 29 5.59 2.53 10.72
CA SER A 29 5.47 1.45 11.69
C SER A 29 4.25 1.72 12.56
N ALA A 30 3.77 0.71 13.29
CA ALA A 30 2.54 0.83 14.06
C ALA A 30 2.59 1.92 15.16
N ASP A 31 3.79 2.25 15.64
CA ASP A 31 4.06 3.26 16.65
C ASP A 31 4.31 4.67 16.07
N HIS A 32 4.41 4.84 14.75
CA HIS A 32 4.48 6.17 14.14
C HIS A 32 3.25 6.99 14.50
N ILE A 33 3.45 8.27 14.83
CA ILE A 33 2.35 9.18 15.20
C ILE A 33 1.71 9.76 13.94
N GLY A 34 0.42 9.46 13.77
CA GLY A 34 -0.42 9.98 12.70
C GLY A 34 -0.82 11.44 12.89
N LYS A 35 -1.52 11.99 11.91
CA LYS A 35 -1.97 13.40 11.89
C LYS A 35 -2.98 13.74 12.99
N ASP A 36 -3.65 12.72 13.54
CA ASP A 36 -4.60 12.83 14.65
C ASP A 36 -3.91 12.78 16.03
N GLY A 37 -2.57 12.74 16.06
CA GLY A 37 -1.78 12.68 17.28
C GLY A 37 -1.74 11.30 17.95
N LYS A 38 -2.21 10.25 17.27
CA LYS A 38 -2.23 8.87 17.79
C LYS A 38 -1.31 7.96 16.99
N PRO A 39 -0.84 6.83 17.56
CA PRO A 39 -0.13 5.81 16.79
C PRO A 39 -0.98 5.31 15.61
N LEU A 40 -0.35 5.10 14.45
CA LEU A 40 -1.01 4.59 13.24
C LEU A 40 -1.62 3.19 13.46
N GLY A 41 -1.02 2.39 14.33
CA GLY A 41 -1.33 0.98 14.50
C GLY A 41 -0.96 0.13 13.28
N THR A 42 -1.09 -1.19 13.40
CA THR A 42 -0.70 -2.14 12.35
C THR A 42 -1.46 -1.92 11.04
N PHE A 43 -2.75 -1.58 11.13
CA PHE A 43 -3.56 -1.31 9.94
C PHE A 43 -3.13 -0.02 9.25
N GLY A 44 -2.86 1.04 10.01
CA GLY A 44 -2.45 2.32 9.48
C GLY A 44 -1.01 2.35 8.94
N SER A 45 -0.17 1.37 9.27
CA SER A 45 1.23 1.34 8.83
C SER A 45 1.47 0.64 7.48
N ALA A 46 0.43 0.18 6.79
CA ALA A 46 0.60 -0.52 5.51
C ALA A 46 1.17 0.40 4.41
N THR A 47 2.21 -0.06 3.71
CA THR A 47 2.76 0.60 2.52
C THR A 47 1.76 0.69 1.37
N VAL A 48 1.03 -0.42 1.12
CA VAL A 48 -0.03 -0.51 0.11
C VAL A 48 -1.28 -1.07 0.78
N ALA A 49 -2.30 -0.23 0.93
CA ALA A 49 -3.61 -0.63 1.46
C ALA A 49 -4.58 -0.91 0.31
N VAL A 50 -4.99 -2.16 0.14
CA VAL A 50 -5.95 -2.57 -0.89
C VAL A 50 -7.29 -2.92 -0.25
N ASN A 51 -8.25 -2.00 -0.37
CA ASN A 51 -9.57 -2.14 0.26
C ASN A 51 -10.67 -2.45 -0.78
N SER A 52 -10.30 -3.04 -1.92
CA SER A 52 -11.14 -3.12 -3.12
C SER A 52 -11.19 -4.52 -3.74
N PRO A 53 -12.32 -4.95 -4.33
CA PRO A 53 -12.42 -6.25 -4.97
C PRO A 53 -11.67 -6.32 -6.31
N TYR A 54 -11.21 -7.53 -6.65
CA TYR A 54 -10.55 -7.88 -7.91
C TYR A 54 -9.25 -7.14 -8.22
N PHE A 55 -8.51 -6.74 -7.18
CA PHE A 55 -7.18 -6.17 -7.35
C PHE A 55 -6.16 -7.21 -7.83
N CYS A 56 -5.32 -6.83 -8.80
CA CYS A 56 -4.20 -7.63 -9.28
C CYS A 56 -2.90 -6.82 -9.22
N ALA A 57 -1.78 -7.48 -8.91
CA ALA A 57 -0.43 -6.91 -9.02
C ALA A 57 0.50 -7.89 -9.73
N LYS A 58 1.31 -7.39 -10.67
CA LYS A 58 2.26 -8.20 -11.45
C LYS A 58 3.60 -7.49 -11.58
N ASN A 59 4.69 -8.25 -11.49
CA ASN A 59 6.06 -7.77 -11.70
C ASN A 59 6.41 -6.54 -10.86
N ILE A 60 5.99 -6.53 -9.58
CA ILE A 60 6.15 -5.42 -8.65
C ILE A 60 6.37 -5.98 -7.24
N THR A 61 7.17 -5.29 -6.43
CA THR A 61 7.41 -5.63 -5.02
C THR A 61 6.84 -4.54 -4.10
N PHE A 62 6.22 -4.97 -3.01
CA PHE A 62 5.79 -4.10 -1.91
C PHE A 62 6.68 -4.35 -0.70
N LYS A 63 7.15 -3.28 -0.04
CA LYS A 63 7.99 -3.33 1.16
C LYS A 63 7.42 -2.47 2.26
#